data_AF-A0AAN8ZFF9-F1
#
_entry.id   AF-A0AAN8ZFF9-F1
#
_cell.length_a   1.000
_cell.length_b   1.000
_cell.length_c   1.000
_cell.angle_alpha   90.00
_cell.angle_beta   90.00
_cell.angle_gamma   90.00
#
_symmetry.space_group_name_H-M   'P 1'
#
loop_
_entity.id
_entity.type
_entity.pdbx_description
1 polymer ?
#
loop_
_entity_poly.entity_id
_entity_poly.type
_entity_poly.pdbx_seq_one_letter_code
_entity_poly.pdbx_strand_id
1 'polypeptide(L)'
;MTMTMVVHLLLLMPVIILSLPDTSASSSLQIQSQMHCLPDNNSLICQLQELKLKLAHSESILQESIQNSNAKSIYLRECEKLVGEMAHKIGHLQSTLRSIKVHMLWDASRKNNFDLHVLKYEAENAEDRLKEVTSKVETMANIVTEQWIQIQQLEQALQVTQVRVLKVQRQVIWTRCTFLKFINHIYEVHVKKMMAILEPARHSAIRSYILSVTHHLKQIWMAVRKYHHEMLLLELQGYVKHEMERNEITAALANREVVFFVASLIIIFPIMGAWMILTSSQV
;
A
#
# COMPACT_ATOMS: atom_id res chain seq x y z
N MET A 1 40.04 18.49 7.34
CA MET A 1 40.65 19.17 8.50
C MET A 1 41.54 20.37 8.11
N THR A 2 41.40 20.91 6.89
CA THR A 2 42.32 21.91 6.33
C THR A 2 41.71 23.31 6.12
N MET A 3 40.38 23.43 6.17
CA MET A 3 39.68 24.71 5.93
C MET A 3 39.57 25.60 7.19
N THR A 4 39.58 25.01 8.39
CA THR A 4 39.47 25.77 9.65
C THR A 4 40.79 26.45 10.06
N MET A 5 41.95 25.88 9.68
CA MET A 5 43.26 26.49 9.94
C MET A 5 43.54 27.71 9.05
N VAL A 6 43.02 27.73 7.82
CA VAL A 6 43.20 28.85 6.88
C VAL A 6 42.42 30.10 7.34
N VAL A 7 41.23 29.89 7.93
CA VAL A 7 40.41 30.99 8.47
C VAL A 7 41.03 31.61 9.73
N HIS A 8 41.71 30.81 10.57
CA HIS A 8 42.42 31.34 11.74
C HIS A 8 43.69 32.12 11.34
N LEU A 9 44.35 31.73 10.24
CA LEU A 9 45.51 32.45 9.72
C LEU A 9 45.13 33.80 9.07
N LEU A 10 43.95 33.89 8.44
CA LEU A 10 43.43 35.12 7.83
C LEU A 10 42.90 36.13 8.86
N LEU A 11 42.42 35.68 10.02
CA LEU A 11 41.95 36.56 11.11
C LEU A 11 43.08 37.21 11.93
N LEU A 12 44.33 36.74 11.80
CA LEU A 12 45.50 37.28 12.50
C LEU A 12 46.18 38.46 11.77
N MET A 13 45.84 38.71 10.51
CA MET A 13 46.45 39.76 9.69
C MET A 13 46.05 41.22 10.03
N PRO A 14 44.89 41.54 10.65
CA PRO A 14 44.57 42.94 10.98
C PRO A 14 45.30 43.48 12.22
N VAL A 15 45.82 42.60 13.09
CA VAL A 15 46.39 43.02 14.39
C VAL A 15 47.83 43.49 14.26
N ILE A 16 48.56 43.06 13.22
CA ILE A 16 49.98 43.39 13.03
C ILE A 16 50.17 44.72 12.26
N ILE A 17 49.15 45.21 11.54
CA ILE A 17 49.25 46.43 10.71
C ILE A 17 48.96 47.72 11.51
N LEU A 18 48.36 47.64 12.71
CA LEU A 18 48.06 48.82 13.54
C LEU A 18 49.16 49.21 14.56
N SER A 19 50.34 48.58 14.50
CA SER A 19 51.47 48.89 15.40
C SER A 19 52.64 49.51 14.64
N LEU A 20 52.39 50.52 13.81
CA LEU A 20 53.41 51.51 13.47
C LEU A 20 53.18 52.74 14.36
N PRO A 21 54.09 53.08 15.28
CA PRO A 21 54.04 54.40 15.88
C PRO A 21 54.39 55.41 14.79
N ASP A 22 53.45 56.30 14.50
CA ASP A 22 53.69 57.57 13.83
C ASP A 22 54.85 58.27 14.56
N THR A 23 56.03 58.27 13.94
CA THR A 23 57.08 59.22 14.24
C THR A 23 56.53 60.59 13.92
N SER A 24 55.94 61.24 14.93
CA SER A 24 55.63 62.65 14.93
C SER A 24 56.91 63.40 14.57
N ALA A 25 56.89 64.01 13.39
CA ALA A 25 57.79 65.07 13.01
C ALA A 25 57.74 66.13 14.11
N SER A 26 58.77 66.14 14.96
CA SER A 26 59.00 67.26 15.87
C SER A 26 59.50 68.39 14.99
N SER A 27 58.57 69.26 14.62
CA SER A 27 58.84 70.58 14.06
C SER A 27 59.79 71.30 15.02
N SER A 28 61.04 71.43 14.61
CA SER A 28 62.01 72.30 15.25
C SER A 28 61.49 73.73 15.18
N LEU A 29 61.04 74.28 16.32
CA LEU A 29 60.90 75.72 16.52
C LEU A 29 62.31 76.32 16.45
N GLN A 30 62.67 76.84 15.27
CA GLN A 30 63.79 77.75 15.12
C GLN A 30 63.47 79.04 15.89
N ILE A 31 63.89 79.11 17.15
CA ILE A 31 64.11 80.39 17.81
C ILE A 31 65.50 80.85 17.36
N GLN A 32 65.51 81.57 16.25
CA GLN A 32 66.68 82.30 15.78
C GLN A 32 66.87 83.53 16.67
N SER A 33 67.59 83.37 17.77
CA SER A 33 68.15 84.52 18.49
C SER A 33 69.41 84.96 17.74
N GLN A 34 69.25 86.03 16.97
CA GLN A 34 70.31 86.66 16.21
C GLN A 34 71.20 87.44 17.19
N MET A 35 72.37 86.89 17.54
CA MET A 35 73.38 87.63 18.31
C MET A 35 74.61 87.83 17.42
N HIS A 36 74.77 89.08 16.98
CA HIS A 36 75.81 89.55 16.10
C HIS A 36 77.15 89.61 16.87
N CYS A 37 78.20 88.95 16.39
CA CYS A 37 79.58 89.12 16.90
C CYS A 37 80.62 88.97 15.77
N LEU A 38 81.59 89.89 15.72
CA LEU A 38 82.72 90.01 14.75
C LEU A 38 83.94 90.61 15.51
N PRO A 39 85.20 90.41 15.08
CA PRO A 39 85.95 89.15 15.11
C PRO A 39 87.17 89.15 16.07
N ASP A 40 87.74 87.94 16.21
CA ASP A 40 89.13 87.57 16.53
C ASP A 40 89.60 87.14 17.94
N ASN A 41 88.73 87.11 18.96
CA ASN A 41 88.94 86.26 20.15
C ASN A 41 87.66 85.94 20.94
N ASN A 42 86.63 86.78 20.79
CA ASN A 42 85.32 86.58 21.44
C ASN A 42 84.39 85.57 20.72
N SER A 43 84.71 85.19 19.47
CA SER A 43 83.94 84.19 18.68
C SER A 43 83.93 82.81 19.33
N LEU A 44 85.11 82.35 19.79
CA LEU A 44 85.25 81.05 20.45
C LEU A 44 84.52 81.01 21.79
N ILE A 45 84.49 82.13 22.51
CA ILE A 45 83.79 82.25 23.80
C ILE A 45 82.28 82.17 23.61
N CYS A 46 81.73 82.87 22.59
CA CYS A 46 80.31 82.79 22.26
C CYS A 46 79.90 81.38 21.80
N GLN A 47 80.72 80.72 20.97
CA GLN A 47 80.47 79.33 20.55
C GLN A 47 80.52 78.37 21.74
N LEU A 48 81.47 78.55 22.66
CA LEU A 48 81.56 77.74 23.88
C LEU A 48 80.32 77.92 24.78
N GLN A 49 79.81 79.15 24.92
CA GLN A 49 78.57 79.42 25.66
C GLN A 49 77.34 78.81 24.97
N GLU A 50 77.25 78.90 23.64
CA GLU A 50 76.18 78.26 22.87
C GLU A 50 76.21 76.74 23.02
N LEU A 51 77.39 76.13 22.93
CA LEU A 51 77.59 74.70 23.15
C LEU A 51 77.19 74.29 24.58
N LYS A 52 77.51 75.10 25.59
CA LYS A 52 77.13 74.85 26.98
C LYS A 52 75.61 74.88 27.17
N LEU A 53 74.91 75.84 26.55
CA LEU A 53 73.46 75.91 26.60
C LEU A 53 72.81 74.71 25.88
N LYS A 54 73.35 74.31 24.72
CA LYS A 54 72.89 73.11 24.00
C LYS A 54 73.13 71.83 24.81
N LEU A 55 74.26 71.75 25.52
CA LEU A 55 74.55 70.63 26.43
C LEU A 55 73.52 70.57 27.57
N ALA A 56 73.29 71.69 28.27
CA ALA A 56 72.32 71.75 29.36
C ALA A 56 70.88 71.44 28.88
N HIS A 57 70.51 71.92 27.70
CA HIS A 57 69.22 71.60 27.09
C HIS A 57 69.09 70.10 26.77
N SER A 58 70.14 69.50 26.21
CA SER A 58 70.17 68.07 25.89
C SER A 58 70.13 67.20 27.15
N GLU A 59 70.83 67.61 28.22
CA GLU A 59 70.77 66.96 29.53
C GLU A 59 69.36 67.03 30.14
N SER A 60 68.68 68.17 30.01
CA SER A 60 67.29 68.34 30.46
C SER A 60 66.33 67.40 29.71
N ILE A 61 66.45 67.33 28.38
CA ILE A 61 65.61 66.42 27.55
C ILE A 61 65.90 64.96 27.93
N LEU A 62 67.16 64.61 28.15
CA LEU A 62 67.54 63.26 28.56
C LEU A 62 66.94 62.90 29.93
N GLN A 63 67.02 63.81 30.91
CA GLN A 63 66.47 63.63 32.25
C GLN A 63 64.94 63.41 32.20
N GLU A 64 64.22 64.23 31.41
CA GLU A 64 62.77 64.08 31.22
C GLU A 64 62.42 62.75 30.55
N SER A 65 63.17 62.36 29.51
CA SER A 65 63.00 61.09 28.82
C SER A 65 63.21 59.89 29.76
N ILE A 66 64.21 59.95 30.64
CA ILE A 66 64.47 58.93 31.66
C ILE A 66 63.30 58.82 32.63
N GLN A 67 62.77 59.94 33.13
CA GLN A 67 61.64 59.93 34.06
C GLN A 67 60.37 59.36 33.40
N ASN A 68 60.07 59.78 32.17
CA ASN A 68 58.95 59.26 31.39
C ASN A 68 59.08 57.76 31.13
N SER A 69 60.28 57.31 30.75
CA SER A 69 60.58 55.88 30.56
C SER A 69 60.37 55.07 31.83
N ASN A 70 60.81 55.58 32.98
CA ASN A 70 60.63 54.91 34.26
C ASN A 70 59.14 54.83 34.66
N ALA A 71 58.36 55.90 34.47
CA ALA A 71 56.93 55.90 34.70
C ALA A 71 56.20 54.85 33.82
N LYS A 72 56.56 54.77 32.54
CA LYS A 72 56.05 53.74 31.62
C LYS A 72 56.43 52.32 32.05
N SER A 73 57.66 52.12 32.54
CA SER A 73 58.12 50.82 33.05
C SER A 73 57.30 50.34 34.25
N ILE A 74 56.99 51.24 35.19
CA ILE A 74 56.14 50.92 36.35
C ILE A 74 54.72 50.55 35.91
N TYR A 75 54.13 51.34 35.00
CA TYR A 75 52.80 51.06 34.47
C TYR A 75 52.74 49.70 33.75
N LEU A 76 53.74 49.38 32.91
CA LEU A 76 53.81 48.09 32.24
C LEU A 76 53.89 46.92 33.22
N ARG A 77 54.62 47.07 34.33
CA ARG A 77 54.71 46.05 35.38
C ARG A 77 53.37 45.80 36.07
N GLU A 78 52.58 46.86 36.28
CA GLU A 78 51.23 46.74 36.85
C GLU A 78 50.27 46.07 35.86
N CYS A 79 50.34 46.43 34.56
CA CYS A 79 49.61 45.75 33.51
C CYS A 79 49.97 44.26 33.44
N GLU A 80 51.26 43.90 33.52
CA GLU A 80 51.71 42.50 33.50
C GLU A 80 51.13 41.71 34.69
N LYS A 81 51.10 42.31 35.89
CA LYS A 81 50.48 41.70 37.06
C LYS A 81 48.98 41.46 36.84
N LEU A 82 48.26 42.45 36.31
CA LEU A 82 46.82 42.34 36.04
C LEU A 82 46.52 41.28 34.97
N VAL A 83 47.35 41.20 33.92
CA VAL A 83 47.28 40.14 32.90
C VAL A 83 47.52 38.76 33.53
N GLY A 84 48.49 38.63 34.43
CA GLY A 84 48.74 37.39 35.17
C GLY A 84 47.54 36.97 36.02
N GLU A 85 46.92 37.91 36.75
CA GLU A 85 45.70 37.66 37.54
C GLU A 85 44.52 37.24 36.67
N MET A 86 44.31 37.90 35.52
CA MET A 86 43.26 37.53 34.57
C MET A 86 43.52 36.15 33.96
N ALA A 87 44.76 35.83 33.58
CA ALA A 87 45.13 34.52 33.04
C ALA A 87 44.83 33.40 34.05
N HIS A 88 45.15 33.63 35.34
CA HIS A 88 44.81 32.68 36.41
C HIS A 88 43.29 32.48 36.55
N LYS A 89 42.50 33.57 36.54
CA LYS A 89 41.03 33.50 36.60
C LYS A 89 40.45 32.73 35.40
N ILE A 90 40.97 32.97 34.20
CA ILE A 90 40.57 32.23 32.98
C ILE A 90 40.87 30.75 33.15
N GLY A 91 42.06 30.38 33.62
CA GLY A 91 42.42 28.98 33.88
C GLY A 91 41.48 28.31 34.88
N HIS A 92 41.16 28.99 35.99
CA HIS A 92 40.20 28.50 36.97
C HIS A 92 38.81 28.28 36.36
N LEU A 93 38.28 29.28 35.63
CA LEU A 93 36.96 29.17 34.98
C LEU A 93 36.92 28.05 33.95
N GLN A 94 37.97 27.88 33.14
CA GLN A 94 38.07 26.78 32.19
C GLN A 94 38.07 25.40 32.88
N SER A 95 38.76 25.28 34.01
CA SER A 95 38.76 24.05 34.83
C SER A 95 37.37 23.75 35.38
N THR A 96 36.71 24.74 35.99
CA THR A 96 35.35 24.60 36.52
C THR A 96 34.35 24.25 35.43
N LEU A 97 34.44 24.90 34.27
CA LEU A 97 33.57 24.59 33.12
C LEU A 97 33.77 23.16 32.64
N ARG A 98 35.01 22.69 32.53
CA ARG A 98 35.31 21.29 32.17
C ARG A 98 34.73 20.33 33.20
N SER A 99 34.89 20.61 34.50
CA SER A 99 34.32 19.79 35.58
C SER A 99 32.80 19.71 35.51
N ILE A 100 32.10 20.84 35.39
CA ILE A 100 30.64 20.88 35.26
C ILE A 100 30.18 20.13 34.01
N LYS A 101 30.88 20.30 32.87
CA LYS A 101 30.57 19.57 31.63
C LYS A 101 30.72 18.06 31.81
N VAL A 102 31.78 17.60 32.47
CA VAL A 102 31.98 16.18 32.78
C VAL A 102 30.86 15.66 33.67
N HIS A 103 30.48 16.39 34.73
CA HIS A 103 29.37 16.01 35.61
C HIS A 103 28.03 15.91 34.86
N MET A 104 27.69 16.91 34.04
CA MET A 104 26.45 16.89 33.25
C MET A 104 26.41 15.69 32.28
N LEU A 105 27.54 15.37 31.64
CA LEU A 105 27.64 14.20 30.77
C LEU A 105 27.49 12.89 31.55
N TRP A 106 28.08 12.82 32.74
CA TRP A 106 27.91 11.67 33.63
C TRP A 106 26.47 11.48 34.08
N ASP A 107 25.78 12.54 34.48
CA ASP A 107 24.38 12.48 34.90
C ASP A 107 23.47 12.07 33.75
N ALA A 108 23.67 12.64 32.56
CA ALA A 108 22.96 12.23 31.35
C ALA A 108 23.24 10.77 30.98
N SER A 109 24.50 10.34 31.06
CA SER A 109 24.90 8.95 30.79
C SER A 109 24.23 7.97 31.77
N ARG A 110 24.20 8.29 33.07
CA ARG A 110 23.51 7.45 34.07
C ARG A 110 22.02 7.35 33.76
N LYS A 111 21.36 8.48 33.50
CA LYS A 111 19.93 8.50 33.17
C LYS A 111 19.64 7.63 31.94
N ASN A 112 20.40 7.83 30.86
CA ASN A 112 20.23 7.05 29.63
C ASN A 112 20.46 5.55 29.87
N ASN A 113 21.40 5.17 30.73
CA ASN A 113 21.61 3.77 31.08
C ASN A 113 20.39 3.17 31.79
N PHE A 114 19.78 3.88 32.73
CA PHE A 114 18.53 3.44 33.37
C PHE A 114 17.38 3.32 32.37
N ASP A 115 17.16 4.35 31.56
CA ASP A 115 16.10 4.35 30.55
C ASP A 115 16.28 3.21 29.54
N LEU A 116 17.52 2.87 29.18
CA LEU A 116 17.83 1.73 28.31
C LEU A 116 17.46 0.39 28.95
N HIS A 117 17.71 0.21 30.25
CA HIS A 117 17.30 -1.01 30.95
C HIS A 117 15.78 -1.14 31.03
N VAL A 118 15.07 -0.05 31.31
CA VAL A 118 13.60 -0.04 31.33
C VAL A 118 13.03 -0.39 29.96
N LEU A 119 13.51 0.29 28.90
CA LEU A 119 13.06 0.04 27.55
C LEU A 119 13.35 -1.39 27.08
N LYS A 120 14.51 -1.95 27.45
CA LYS A 120 14.85 -3.34 27.17
C LYS A 120 13.87 -4.31 27.82
N TYR A 121 13.56 -4.11 29.11
CA TYR A 121 12.59 -4.93 29.82
C TYR A 121 11.19 -4.85 29.21
N GLU A 122 10.74 -3.65 28.85
CA GLU A 122 9.43 -3.46 28.18
C GLU A 122 9.38 -4.15 26.81
N ALA A 123 10.47 -4.09 26.04
CA ALA A 123 10.57 -4.77 24.75
C ALA A 123 10.52 -6.29 24.90
N GLU A 124 11.26 -6.87 25.85
CA GLU A 124 11.23 -8.31 26.14
C GLU A 124 9.83 -8.76 26.56
N ASN A 125 9.17 -8.02 27.47
CA ASN A 125 7.79 -8.33 27.89
C ASN A 125 6.78 -8.21 26.74
N ALA A 126 6.95 -7.24 25.84
CA ALA A 126 6.11 -7.11 24.65
C ALA A 126 6.31 -8.28 23.68
N GLU A 127 7.54 -8.75 23.52
CA GLU A 127 7.88 -9.90 22.68
C GLU A 127 7.25 -11.19 23.23
N ASP A 128 7.30 -11.42 24.54
CA ASP A 128 6.71 -12.60 25.17
C ASP A 128 5.18 -12.63 25.02
N ARG A 129 4.53 -11.48 25.23
CA ARG A 129 3.09 -11.32 24.97
C ARG A 129 2.73 -11.57 23.51
N LEU A 130 3.57 -11.10 22.58
CA LEU A 130 3.37 -11.34 21.16
C LEU A 130 3.47 -12.84 20.83
N LYS A 131 4.48 -13.55 21.36
CA LYS A 131 4.62 -15.00 21.21
C LYS A 131 3.37 -15.74 21.73
N GLU A 132 2.86 -15.34 22.88
CA GLU A 132 1.64 -15.92 23.44
C GLU A 132 0.44 -15.72 22.49
N VAL A 133 0.21 -14.49 22.03
CA VAL A 133 -0.89 -14.18 21.09
C VAL A 133 -0.72 -14.93 19.78
N THR A 134 0.49 -14.97 19.21
CA THR A 134 0.79 -15.71 17.98
C THR A 134 0.48 -17.20 18.14
N SER A 135 0.86 -17.83 19.26
CA SER A 135 0.53 -19.24 19.52
C SER A 135 -0.98 -19.48 19.58
N LYS A 136 -1.74 -18.59 20.24
CA LYS A 136 -3.21 -18.67 20.28
C LYS A 136 -3.80 -18.52 18.88
N VAL A 137 -3.32 -17.56 18.09
CA VAL A 137 -3.77 -17.35 16.71
C VAL A 137 -3.50 -18.60 15.85
N GLU A 138 -2.33 -19.22 15.98
CA GLU A 138 -2.01 -20.46 15.26
C GLU A 138 -2.95 -21.60 15.64
N THR A 139 -3.24 -21.79 16.93
CA THR A 139 -4.22 -22.80 17.36
C THR A 139 -5.62 -22.54 16.82
N MET A 140 -6.06 -21.28 16.80
CA MET A 140 -7.36 -20.90 16.23
C MET A 140 -7.39 -21.10 14.72
N ALA A 141 -6.31 -20.78 14.01
CA ALA A 141 -6.20 -21.02 12.58
C ALA A 141 -6.30 -22.52 12.25
N ASN A 142 -5.66 -23.38 13.04
CA ASN A 142 -5.78 -24.84 12.90
C ASN A 142 -7.22 -25.33 13.16
N ILE A 143 -7.90 -24.79 14.16
CA ILE A 143 -9.31 -25.13 14.43
C ILE A 143 -10.21 -24.67 13.27
N VAL A 144 -10.05 -23.44 12.79
CA VAL A 144 -10.87 -22.89 11.70
C VAL A 144 -10.66 -23.65 10.40
N THR A 145 -9.42 -24.04 10.09
CA THR A 145 -9.12 -24.85 8.89
C THR A 145 -9.74 -26.24 8.98
N GLU A 146 -9.67 -26.91 10.13
CA GLU A 146 -10.35 -28.20 10.35
C GLU A 146 -11.88 -28.08 10.24
N GLN A 147 -12.47 -27.08 10.90
CA GLN A 147 -13.92 -26.80 10.80
C GLN A 147 -14.34 -26.52 9.35
N TRP A 148 -13.52 -25.79 8.59
CA TRP A 148 -13.78 -25.51 7.18
C TRP A 148 -13.79 -26.79 6.33
N ILE A 149 -12.83 -27.70 6.53
CA ILE A 149 -12.79 -29.00 5.85
C ILE A 149 -14.06 -29.81 6.15
N GLN A 150 -14.50 -29.85 7.42
CA GLN A 150 -15.71 -30.56 7.81
C GLN A 150 -16.97 -29.99 7.16
N ILE A 151 -17.10 -28.67 7.09
CA ILE A 151 -18.22 -28.00 6.40
C ILE A 151 -18.22 -28.38 4.91
N GLN A 152 -17.06 -28.35 4.25
CA GLN A 152 -16.95 -28.73 2.85
C GLN A 152 -17.33 -30.20 2.59
N GLN A 153 -16.89 -31.12 3.45
CA GLN A 153 -17.28 -32.53 3.37
C GLN A 153 -18.79 -32.73 3.58
N LEU A 154 -19.38 -32.01 4.55
CA LEU A 154 -20.81 -32.06 4.81
C LEU A 154 -21.62 -31.54 3.61
N GLU A 155 -21.19 -30.43 3.02
CA GLU A 155 -21.81 -29.85 1.82
C GLU A 155 -21.79 -30.84 0.64
N GLN A 156 -20.63 -31.48 0.39
CA GLN A 156 -20.51 -32.52 -0.64
C GLN A 156 -21.41 -33.74 -0.36
N ALA A 157 -21.44 -34.22 0.89
CA ALA A 157 -22.29 -35.35 1.29
C ALA A 157 -23.78 -35.03 1.13
N LEU A 158 -24.18 -33.79 1.43
CA LEU A 158 -25.54 -33.30 1.23
C LEU A 158 -25.90 -33.28 -0.26
N GLN A 159 -25.05 -32.73 -1.13
CA GLN A 159 -25.28 -32.72 -2.58
C GLN A 159 -25.41 -34.14 -3.16
N VAL A 160 -24.51 -35.06 -2.77
CA VAL A 160 -24.57 -36.47 -3.20
C VAL A 160 -25.85 -37.15 -2.72
N THR A 161 -26.29 -36.83 -1.50
CA THR A 161 -27.53 -37.38 -0.94
C THR A 161 -28.77 -36.83 -1.66
N GLN A 162 -28.82 -35.54 -1.95
CA GLN A 162 -29.89 -34.93 -2.76
C GLN A 162 -29.99 -35.58 -4.15
N VAL A 163 -28.87 -35.76 -4.84
CA VAL A 163 -28.85 -36.44 -6.15
C VAL A 163 -29.34 -37.88 -6.05
N ARG A 164 -28.94 -38.63 -5.01
CA ARG A 164 -29.41 -40.00 -4.79
C ARG A 164 -30.92 -40.05 -4.50
N VAL A 165 -31.43 -39.17 -3.65
CA VAL A 165 -32.86 -39.08 -3.34
C VAL A 165 -33.67 -38.77 -4.60
N LEU A 166 -33.24 -37.80 -5.42
CA LEU A 166 -33.92 -37.49 -6.69
C LEU A 166 -33.91 -38.68 -7.66
N LYS A 167 -32.80 -39.43 -7.75
CA LYS A 167 -32.71 -40.64 -8.57
C LYS A 167 -33.66 -41.73 -8.08
N VAL A 168 -33.69 -42.01 -6.78
CA VAL A 168 -34.61 -43.00 -6.18
C VAL A 168 -36.05 -42.57 -6.39
N GLN A 169 -36.38 -41.30 -6.15
CA GLN A 169 -37.72 -40.76 -6.38
C GLN A 169 -38.15 -40.94 -7.84
N ARG A 170 -37.27 -40.62 -8.81
CA ARG A 170 -37.53 -40.86 -10.23
C ARG A 170 -37.74 -42.35 -10.51
N GLN A 171 -36.91 -43.24 -9.98
CA GLN A 171 -37.05 -44.69 -10.17
C GLN A 171 -38.35 -45.24 -9.56
N VAL A 172 -38.76 -44.73 -8.40
CA VAL A 172 -40.03 -45.09 -7.74
C VAL A 172 -41.23 -44.62 -8.57
N ILE A 173 -41.20 -43.39 -9.09
CA ILE A 173 -42.25 -42.89 -10.00
C ILE A 173 -42.35 -43.78 -11.25
N TRP A 174 -41.20 -44.15 -11.83
CA TRP A 174 -41.14 -45.05 -13.00
C TRP A 174 -41.70 -46.44 -12.72
N THR A 175 -41.45 -47.00 -11.52
CA THR A 175 -41.88 -48.37 -11.17
C THR A 175 -43.30 -48.45 -10.62
N ARG A 176 -43.85 -47.37 -10.05
CA ARG A 176 -45.23 -47.35 -9.51
C ARG A 176 -46.27 -46.89 -10.52
N CYS A 177 -45.88 -46.17 -11.57
CA CYS A 177 -46.82 -45.69 -12.58
C CYS A 177 -47.19 -46.81 -13.58
N THR A 178 -48.42 -47.32 -13.49
CA THR A 178 -48.97 -48.35 -14.37
C THR A 178 -48.92 -47.94 -15.85
N PHE A 179 -49.11 -46.64 -16.12
CA PHE A 179 -49.04 -46.06 -17.46
C PHE A 179 -47.63 -46.14 -18.07
N LEU A 180 -46.57 -45.86 -17.29
CA LEU A 180 -45.19 -45.99 -17.74
C LEU A 180 -44.78 -47.46 -17.91
N LYS A 181 -45.25 -48.35 -17.04
CA LYS A 181 -45.09 -49.82 -17.21
C LYS A 181 -45.74 -50.30 -18.51
N PHE A 182 -46.94 -49.81 -18.82
CA PHE A 182 -47.64 -50.11 -20.06
C PHE A 182 -46.86 -49.62 -21.29
N ILE A 183 -46.33 -48.38 -21.27
CA ILE A 183 -45.50 -47.86 -22.36
C ILE A 183 -44.26 -48.72 -22.56
N ASN A 184 -43.57 -49.11 -21.47
CA ASN A 184 -42.38 -49.95 -21.58
C ASN A 184 -42.73 -51.35 -22.13
N HIS A 185 -43.86 -51.92 -21.71
CA HIS A 185 -44.35 -53.19 -22.24
C HIS A 185 -44.70 -53.10 -23.74
N ILE A 186 -45.36 -52.03 -24.18
CA ILE A 186 -45.66 -51.78 -25.59
C ILE A 186 -44.37 -51.60 -26.40
N TYR A 187 -43.38 -50.85 -25.88
CA TYR A 187 -42.09 -50.67 -26.55
C TYR A 187 -41.33 -52.00 -26.68
N GLU A 188 -41.26 -52.76 -25.61
CA GLU A 188 -40.51 -54.02 -25.56
C GLU A 188 -41.19 -55.15 -26.37
N VAL A 189 -42.52 -55.21 -26.37
CA VAL A 189 -43.28 -56.27 -27.06
C VAL A 189 -43.59 -55.93 -28.51
N HIS A 190 -44.02 -54.70 -28.79
CA HIS A 190 -44.50 -54.33 -30.12
C HIS A 190 -43.45 -53.60 -30.93
N VAL A 191 -42.79 -52.59 -30.37
CA VAL A 191 -41.82 -51.77 -31.13
C VAL A 191 -40.55 -52.57 -31.39
N LYS A 192 -39.98 -53.22 -30.37
CA LYS A 192 -38.75 -54.02 -30.52
C LYS A 192 -38.96 -55.24 -31.44
N LYS A 193 -40.12 -55.90 -31.33
CA LYS A 193 -40.47 -57.04 -32.19
C LYS A 193 -40.75 -56.61 -33.63
N MET A 194 -41.42 -55.48 -33.83
CA MET A 194 -41.62 -54.91 -35.17
C MET A 194 -40.30 -54.43 -35.80
N MET A 195 -39.39 -53.86 -35.00
CA MET A 195 -38.04 -53.48 -35.43
C MET A 195 -37.16 -54.68 -35.79
N ALA A 196 -37.29 -55.80 -35.07
CA ALA A 196 -36.62 -57.06 -35.38
C ALA A 196 -37.19 -57.75 -36.64
N ILE A 197 -38.47 -57.55 -36.96
CA ILE A 197 -39.10 -58.07 -38.19
C ILE A 197 -38.76 -57.20 -39.41
N LEU A 198 -38.55 -55.89 -39.23
CA LEU A 198 -38.18 -54.93 -40.30
C LEU A 198 -36.67 -54.88 -40.60
N GLU A 199 -35.88 -55.79 -40.04
CA GLU A 199 -34.42 -55.82 -40.17
C GLU A 199 -33.87 -55.95 -41.61
N PRO A 200 -34.57 -56.54 -42.60
CA PRO A 200 -34.07 -56.57 -43.98
C PRO A 200 -34.40 -55.31 -44.82
N ALA A 201 -35.35 -54.47 -44.41
CA ALA A 201 -35.82 -53.29 -45.19
C ALA A 201 -35.19 -51.95 -44.73
N ARG A 202 -34.04 -52.05 -44.06
CA ARG A 202 -33.64 -51.20 -42.93
C ARG A 202 -33.20 -49.77 -43.24
N HIS A 203 -32.98 -49.37 -44.49
CA HIS A 203 -32.40 -48.04 -44.76
C HIS A 203 -33.12 -47.15 -45.76
N SER A 204 -33.84 -47.68 -46.74
CA SER A 204 -34.51 -46.86 -47.77
C SER A 204 -35.99 -46.64 -47.46
N ALA A 205 -36.74 -47.70 -47.15
CA ALA A 205 -38.19 -47.63 -46.93
C ALA A 205 -38.54 -46.94 -45.60
N ILE A 206 -37.81 -47.24 -44.52
CA ILE A 206 -38.03 -46.59 -43.22
C ILE A 206 -37.60 -45.13 -43.28
N ARG A 207 -36.48 -44.83 -43.93
CA ARG A 207 -36.00 -43.45 -44.08
C ARG A 207 -36.90 -42.63 -44.99
N SER A 208 -37.40 -43.19 -46.10
CA SER A 208 -38.36 -42.52 -46.99
C SER A 208 -39.72 -42.35 -46.31
N TYR A 209 -40.17 -43.32 -45.52
CA TYR A 209 -41.39 -43.21 -44.72
C TYR A 209 -41.24 -42.18 -43.61
N ILE A 210 -40.13 -42.17 -42.87
CA ILE A 210 -39.84 -41.15 -41.85
C ILE A 210 -39.69 -39.78 -42.49
N LEU A 211 -39.02 -39.64 -43.65
CA LEU A 211 -38.94 -38.36 -44.37
C LEU A 211 -40.29 -37.91 -44.91
N SER A 212 -41.10 -38.82 -45.42
CA SER A 212 -42.46 -38.54 -45.91
C SER A 212 -43.37 -38.13 -44.77
N VAL A 213 -43.35 -38.86 -43.65
CA VAL A 213 -44.14 -38.57 -42.45
C VAL A 213 -43.66 -37.27 -41.81
N THR A 214 -42.35 -37.03 -41.69
CA THR A 214 -41.83 -35.76 -41.15
C THR A 214 -42.11 -34.59 -42.07
N HIS A 215 -42.06 -34.77 -43.39
CA HIS A 215 -42.44 -33.73 -44.35
C HIS A 215 -43.94 -33.43 -44.27
N HIS A 216 -44.80 -34.45 -44.17
CA HIS A 216 -46.23 -34.26 -43.95
C HIS A 216 -46.52 -33.63 -42.59
N LEU A 217 -45.82 -34.02 -41.53
CA LEU A 217 -45.95 -33.43 -40.20
C LEU A 217 -45.49 -31.97 -40.21
N LYS A 218 -44.45 -31.64 -40.98
CA LYS A 218 -43.96 -30.26 -41.17
C LYS A 218 -44.93 -29.42 -42.01
N GLN A 219 -45.55 -29.99 -43.03
CA GLN A 219 -46.62 -29.35 -43.81
C GLN A 219 -47.85 -29.08 -42.96
N ILE A 220 -48.29 -30.07 -42.17
CA ILE A 220 -49.37 -29.93 -41.20
C ILE A 220 -48.99 -28.90 -40.15
N TRP A 221 -47.78 -28.93 -39.61
CA TRP A 221 -47.30 -27.96 -38.62
C TRP A 221 -47.22 -26.53 -39.18
N MET A 222 -46.82 -26.36 -40.44
CA MET A 222 -46.82 -25.06 -41.10
C MET A 222 -48.24 -24.57 -41.40
N ALA A 223 -49.16 -25.45 -41.80
CA ALA A 223 -50.58 -25.12 -41.95
C ALA A 223 -51.20 -24.72 -40.60
N VAL A 224 -50.96 -25.51 -39.56
CA VAL A 224 -51.38 -25.26 -38.16
C VAL A 224 -50.77 -23.97 -37.60
N ARG A 225 -49.57 -23.58 -38.02
CA ARG A 225 -48.94 -22.33 -37.61
C ARG A 225 -49.46 -21.11 -38.37
N LYS A 226 -49.99 -21.30 -39.59
CA LYS A 226 -50.57 -20.25 -40.43
C LYS A 226 -51.99 -19.86 -39.98
N TYR A 227 -52.71 -20.79 -39.34
CA TYR A 227 -53.95 -20.52 -38.62
C TYR A 227 -53.62 -20.34 -37.13
N HIS A 228 -53.61 -19.10 -36.63
CA HIS A 228 -53.31 -18.78 -35.23
C HIS A 228 -54.01 -19.75 -34.24
N HIS A 229 -53.28 -20.15 -33.18
CA HIS A 229 -53.56 -21.28 -32.28
C HIS A 229 -54.98 -21.39 -31.68
N GLU A 230 -55.79 -20.33 -31.73
CA GLU A 230 -57.18 -20.38 -31.27
C GLU A 230 -58.12 -21.08 -32.27
N MET A 231 -57.91 -20.95 -33.58
CA MET A 231 -58.87 -21.43 -34.58
C MET A 231 -58.88 -22.96 -34.69
N LEU A 232 -57.70 -23.59 -34.64
CA LEU A 232 -57.57 -25.04 -34.77
C LEU A 232 -58.04 -25.79 -33.51
N LEU A 233 -57.86 -25.19 -32.33
CA LEU A 233 -58.38 -25.75 -31.09
C LEU A 233 -59.91 -25.64 -31.04
N LEU A 234 -60.49 -24.53 -31.53
CA LEU A 234 -61.94 -24.33 -31.58
C LEU A 234 -62.63 -25.21 -32.63
N GLU A 235 -62.07 -25.35 -33.84
CA GLU A 235 -62.61 -26.28 -34.85
C GLU A 235 -62.48 -27.73 -34.42
N LEU A 236 -61.34 -28.12 -33.83
CA LEU A 236 -61.15 -29.49 -33.36
C LEU A 236 -62.06 -29.80 -32.17
N GLN A 237 -62.27 -28.84 -31.26
CA GLN A 237 -63.26 -28.99 -30.19
C GLN A 237 -64.68 -29.06 -30.75
N GLY A 238 -65.01 -28.29 -31.79
CA GLY A 238 -66.30 -28.37 -32.49
C GLY A 238 -66.52 -29.73 -33.14
N TYR A 239 -65.50 -30.26 -33.82
CA TYR A 239 -65.52 -31.58 -34.46
C TYR A 239 -65.62 -32.72 -33.44
N VAL A 240 -64.81 -32.68 -32.38
CA VAL A 240 -64.84 -33.66 -31.29
C VAL A 240 -66.17 -33.63 -30.56
N LYS A 241 -66.73 -32.44 -30.27
CA LYS A 241 -68.05 -32.32 -29.67
C LYS A 241 -69.13 -32.89 -30.56
N HIS A 242 -69.10 -32.59 -31.86
CA HIS A 242 -70.06 -33.11 -32.83
C HIS A 242 -70.00 -34.64 -32.95
N GLU A 243 -68.80 -35.24 -33.02
CA GLU A 243 -68.65 -36.71 -33.05
C GLU A 243 -68.97 -37.38 -31.71
N MET A 244 -68.75 -36.70 -30.58
CA MET A 244 -69.16 -37.20 -29.27
C MET A 244 -70.68 -37.20 -29.11
N GLU A 245 -71.37 -36.13 -29.56
CA GLU A 245 -72.83 -36.01 -29.54
C GLU A 245 -73.51 -36.96 -30.54
N ARG A 246 -72.83 -37.32 -31.63
CA ARG A 246 -73.33 -38.28 -32.63
C ARG A 246 -73.31 -39.73 -32.16
N ASN A 247 -72.49 -40.05 -31.15
CA ASN A 247 -72.34 -41.38 -30.61
C ASN A 247 -73.13 -41.51 -29.29
N GLU A 248 -74.07 -42.45 -29.24
CA GLU A 248 -75.04 -42.63 -28.14
C GLU A 248 -74.36 -42.83 -26.76
N ILE A 249 -73.15 -43.40 -26.75
CA ILE A 249 -72.37 -43.70 -25.54
C ILE A 249 -71.60 -42.46 -25.05
N THR A 250 -71.06 -41.64 -25.96
CA THR A 250 -70.23 -40.47 -25.62
C THR A 250 -71.02 -39.18 -25.55
N ALA A 251 -72.27 -39.17 -26.01
CA ALA A 251 -73.14 -37.99 -26.01
C ALA A 251 -73.36 -37.45 -24.58
N ALA A 252 -73.50 -38.35 -23.59
CA ALA A 252 -73.62 -37.97 -22.19
C ALA A 252 -72.33 -37.34 -21.61
N LEU A 253 -71.18 -37.56 -22.25
CA LEU A 253 -69.88 -37.04 -21.82
C LEU A 253 -69.41 -35.81 -22.61
N ALA A 254 -70.21 -35.30 -23.56
CA ALA A 254 -69.86 -34.17 -24.45
C ALA A 254 -69.88 -32.79 -23.73
N ASN A 255 -69.40 -32.76 -22.48
CA ASN A 255 -69.21 -31.54 -21.71
C ASN A 255 -67.99 -30.76 -22.20
N ARG A 256 -68.05 -29.42 -22.11
CA ARG A 256 -67.03 -28.50 -22.63
C ARG A 256 -65.61 -28.84 -22.17
N GLU A 257 -65.46 -29.25 -20.91
CA GLU A 257 -64.17 -29.60 -20.31
C GLU A 257 -63.62 -30.93 -20.86
N VAL A 258 -64.49 -31.93 -21.01
CA VAL A 258 -64.09 -33.25 -21.55
C VAL A 258 -63.71 -33.13 -23.02
N VAL A 259 -64.48 -32.37 -23.81
CA VAL A 259 -64.17 -32.06 -25.21
C VAL A 259 -62.81 -31.35 -25.32
N PHE A 260 -62.52 -30.39 -24.42
CA PHE A 260 -61.23 -29.71 -24.37
C PHE A 260 -60.07 -30.67 -24.08
N PHE A 261 -60.23 -31.57 -23.11
CA PHE A 261 -59.23 -32.56 -22.75
C PHE A 261 -58.98 -33.57 -23.87
N VAL A 262 -60.04 -34.08 -24.50
CA VAL A 262 -59.95 -35.04 -25.61
C VAL A 262 -59.29 -34.39 -26.83
N ALA A 263 -59.70 -33.18 -27.20
CA ALA A 263 -59.07 -32.43 -28.30
C ALA A 263 -57.57 -32.16 -28.03
N SER A 264 -57.21 -31.82 -26.79
CA SER A 264 -55.82 -31.60 -26.39
C SER A 264 -55.00 -32.89 -26.41
N LEU A 265 -55.59 -34.02 -26.00
CA LEU A 265 -54.97 -35.34 -26.08
C LEU A 265 -54.69 -35.75 -27.52
N ILE A 266 -55.62 -35.50 -28.44
CA ILE A 266 -55.46 -35.79 -29.88
C ILE A 266 -54.28 -35.00 -30.48
N ILE A 267 -54.01 -33.78 -29.99
CA ILE A 267 -52.89 -32.95 -30.47
C ILE A 267 -51.56 -33.36 -29.80
N ILE A 268 -51.57 -33.60 -28.50
CA ILE A 268 -50.34 -33.84 -27.73
C ILE A 268 -49.81 -35.27 -27.95
N PHE A 269 -50.70 -36.25 -28.11
CA PHE A 269 -50.33 -37.66 -28.22
C PHE A 269 -49.43 -37.98 -29.44
N PRO A 270 -49.69 -37.46 -30.66
CA PRO A 270 -48.79 -37.63 -31.81
C PRO A 270 -47.44 -36.95 -31.62
N ILE A 271 -47.41 -35.77 -30.98
CA ILE A 271 -46.17 -35.01 -30.72
C ILE A 271 -45.30 -35.78 -29.73
N MET A 272 -45.88 -36.26 -28.64
CA MET A 272 -45.18 -37.06 -27.63
C MET A 272 -44.74 -38.42 -28.18
N GLY A 273 -45.57 -39.08 -29.01
CA GLY A 273 -45.22 -40.32 -29.68
C GLY A 273 -44.04 -40.15 -30.65
N ALA A 274 -44.07 -39.11 -31.49
CA ALA A 274 -42.97 -38.78 -32.38
C ALA A 274 -41.68 -38.44 -31.63
N TRP A 275 -41.78 -37.68 -30.53
CA TRP A 275 -40.66 -37.33 -29.66
C TRP A 275 -40.03 -38.57 -29.00
N MET A 276 -40.85 -39.52 -28.55
CA MET A 276 -40.36 -40.80 -28.00
C MET A 276 -39.61 -41.63 -29.05
N ILE A 277 -40.13 -41.68 -30.27
CA ILE A 277 -39.49 -42.43 -31.36
C ILE A 277 -38.14 -41.79 -31.74
N LEU A 278 -38.08 -40.46 -31.85
CA LEU A 278 -36.86 -39.70 -32.16
C LEU A 278 -35.78 -39.81 -31.08
N THR A 279 -36.16 -39.80 -29.80
CA THR A 279 -35.21 -39.97 -28.69
C THR A 279 -34.70 -41.41 -28.55
N SER A 280 -35.43 -42.40 -29.08
CA SER A 280 -35.00 -43.80 -29.10
C SER A 280 -34.03 -44.16 -30.23
N SER A 281 -33.83 -43.29 -31.23
CA SER A 281 -32.96 -43.53 -32.39
C SER A 281 -31.58 -42.83 -32.32
N GLN A 282 -31.19 -42.29 -31.17
CA GLN A 282 -29.89 -41.64 -30.93
C GLN A 282 -28.94 -42.44 -30.00
N VAL A 283 -29.22 -43.73 -29.81
CA VAL A 283 -28.30 -44.73 -29.26
C VAL A 283 -28.06 -45.79 -30.33
#